data_AF-A0A6N7M3P9-F1
#
_entry.id   AF-A0A6N7M3P9-F1
#
_cell.length_a   1.000
_cell.length_b   1.000
_cell.length_c   1.000
_cell.angle_alpha   90.00
_cell.angle_beta   90.00
_cell.angle_gamma   90.00
#
_symmetry.space_group_name_H-M   'P 1'
#
loop_
_entity.id
_entity.type
_entity.pdbx_description
1 polymer ?
#
loop_
_entity_poly.entity_id
_entity_poly.type
_entity_poly.pdbx_seq_one_letter_code
_entity_poly.pdbx_strand_id
1 'polypeptide(L)'
;MKKKVERIAGKFAETISGWNSVEAIILGEAAEIEIIDPYFNINLDIYHLGNLLPRNDRSEKLKLGIMLETSLVFPEDKFLVEDLPVRVRYKETARFDLILKRIEERLWVFRDSGTNMFYRLTRGQVLFSKNNWLKTIQKRLEKPPEYFWKTIMDSTRFSIEFYLNDLDAAVYRNDRLFYLCSAASFIKSMCSFLFAYNTQFEPSSRMIYERVKTLPRLPDEFIGRFESFLRHDIELPPKRKREIARLMAKSILSL
;
A
#
# COMPACT_ATOMS: atom_id res chain seq x y z
N MET A 1 18.29 -12.51 -13.73
CA MET A 1 17.71 -11.14 -13.66
C MET A 1 17.49 -10.63 -12.23
N LYS A 2 17.13 -11.45 -11.24
CA LYS A 2 17.16 -11.07 -9.80
C LYS A 2 18.49 -10.41 -9.38
N LYS A 3 19.63 -10.99 -9.78
CA LYS A 3 20.97 -10.40 -9.63
C LYS A 3 21.11 -8.99 -10.22
N LYS A 4 20.39 -8.66 -11.30
CA LYS A 4 20.41 -7.32 -11.92
C LYS A 4 19.67 -6.33 -11.03
N VAL A 5 18.50 -6.72 -10.51
CA VAL A 5 17.72 -5.92 -9.56
C VAL A 5 18.50 -5.68 -8.28
N GLU A 6 19.06 -6.72 -7.67
CA GLU A 6 19.88 -6.63 -6.46
C GLU A 6 21.12 -5.75 -6.68
N ARG A 7 21.80 -5.88 -7.83
CA ARG A 7 22.95 -5.03 -8.17
C ARG A 7 22.56 -3.57 -8.32
N ILE A 8 21.48 -3.26 -9.05
CA ILE A 8 21.02 -1.88 -9.24
C ILE A 8 20.59 -1.31 -7.88
N ALA A 9 19.74 -2.01 -7.14
CA ALA A 9 19.30 -1.59 -5.81
C ALA A 9 20.48 -1.39 -4.85
N GLY A 10 21.48 -2.27 -4.91
CA GLY A 10 22.73 -2.17 -4.15
C GLY A 10 23.53 -0.91 -4.48
N LYS A 11 23.68 -0.55 -5.77
CA LYS A 11 24.36 0.70 -6.17
C LYS A 11 23.67 1.96 -5.63
N PHE A 12 22.34 1.99 -5.69
CA PHE A 12 21.58 3.08 -5.07
C PHE A 12 21.75 3.09 -3.56
N ALA A 13 21.66 1.93 -2.90
CA ALA A 13 21.83 1.82 -1.46
C ALA A 13 23.22 2.29 -1.01
N GLU A 14 24.27 1.87 -1.70
CA GLU A 14 25.66 2.28 -1.44
C GLU A 14 25.80 3.80 -1.54
N THR A 15 25.34 4.41 -2.64
CA THR A 15 25.44 5.86 -2.86
C THR A 15 24.63 6.66 -1.82
N ILE A 16 23.40 6.23 -1.52
CA ILE A 16 22.48 6.95 -0.63
C ILE A 16 22.87 6.76 0.84
N SER A 17 23.43 5.60 1.21
CA SER A 17 23.84 5.32 2.59
C SER A 17 24.93 6.27 3.10
N GLY A 18 25.75 6.83 2.18
CA GLY A 18 26.73 7.86 2.50
C GLY A 18 26.15 9.23 2.85
N TRP A 19 24.83 9.44 2.72
CA TRP A 19 24.20 10.71 3.07
C TRP A 19 23.95 10.79 4.58
N ASN A 20 24.43 11.85 5.22
CA ASN A 20 24.37 12.00 6.68
C ASN A 20 22.95 11.88 7.26
N SER A 21 21.93 12.31 6.52
CA SER A 21 20.53 12.27 6.94
C SER A 21 19.85 10.92 6.75
N VAL A 22 20.46 9.95 6.06
CA VAL A 22 19.82 8.66 5.78
C VAL A 22 19.96 7.71 6.95
N GLU A 23 18.83 7.16 7.38
CA GLU A 23 18.71 6.25 8.51
C GLU A 23 18.55 4.80 8.06
N ALA A 24 17.75 4.55 7.03
CA ALA A 24 17.55 3.20 6.51
C ALA A 24 17.14 3.20 5.03
N ILE A 25 17.40 2.08 4.36
CA ILE A 25 17.04 1.84 2.97
C ILE A 25 16.38 0.47 2.87
N ILE A 26 15.16 0.43 2.34
CA ILE A 26 14.38 -0.79 2.16
C ILE A 26 14.03 -0.96 0.69
N LEU A 27 14.31 -2.14 0.14
CA LEU A 27 13.81 -2.57 -1.16
C LEU A 27 12.42 -3.21 -1.00
N GLY A 28 11.43 -2.65 -1.72
CA GLY A 28 10.06 -3.15 -1.68
C GLY A 28 9.89 -4.51 -2.36
N GLU A 29 8.95 -5.29 -1.85
CA GLU A 29 8.62 -6.65 -2.31
C GLU A 29 8.21 -6.74 -3.79
N ALA A 30 7.81 -5.64 -4.43
CA ALA A 30 7.54 -5.62 -5.87
C ALA A 30 8.78 -5.96 -6.74
N ALA A 31 9.98 -5.95 -6.16
CA ALA A 31 11.18 -6.51 -6.78
C ALA A 31 11.17 -8.05 -6.92
N GLU A 32 10.23 -8.73 -6.25
CA GLU A 32 10.03 -10.18 -6.28
C GLU A 32 8.98 -10.62 -7.31
N ILE A 33 8.20 -9.69 -7.88
CA ILE A 33 7.28 -9.96 -8.99
C ILE A 33 8.12 -10.34 -10.22
N GLU A 34 7.64 -11.29 -11.03
CA GLU A 34 8.30 -11.64 -12.29
C GLU A 34 8.55 -10.38 -13.13
N ILE A 35 9.82 -10.15 -13.45
CA ILE A 35 10.33 -8.91 -14.07
C ILE A 35 9.72 -8.66 -15.47
N ILE A 36 9.00 -9.63 -16.03
CA ILE A 36 8.28 -9.54 -17.31
C ILE A 36 6.96 -8.75 -17.14
N ASP A 37 6.53 -8.47 -15.91
CA ASP A 37 5.38 -7.60 -15.66
C ASP A 37 5.65 -6.18 -16.19
N PRO A 38 4.82 -5.64 -17.12
CA PRO A 38 4.94 -4.27 -17.62
C PRO A 38 4.88 -3.19 -16.52
N TYR A 39 4.36 -3.53 -15.34
CA TYR A 39 4.30 -2.66 -14.18
C TYR A 39 5.52 -2.76 -13.27
N PHE A 40 6.50 -3.62 -13.57
CA PHE A 40 7.69 -3.84 -12.77
C PHE A 40 8.43 -2.52 -12.48
N ASN A 41 8.87 -2.34 -11.25
CA ASN A 41 9.81 -1.29 -10.87
C ASN A 41 10.58 -1.68 -9.60
N ILE A 42 11.83 -1.23 -9.54
CA ILE A 42 12.67 -1.34 -8.35
C ILE A 42 12.25 -0.22 -7.39
N ASN A 43 11.52 -0.55 -6.33
CA ASN A 43 11.07 0.44 -5.34
C ASN A 43 12.02 0.50 -4.15
N LEU A 44 12.68 1.63 -3.94
CA LEU A 44 13.47 1.91 -2.76
C LEU A 44 12.72 2.89 -1.85
N ASP A 45 12.57 2.52 -0.59
CA ASP A 45 12.16 3.44 0.48
C ASP A 45 13.39 3.89 1.25
N ILE A 46 13.66 5.19 1.20
CA ILE A 46 14.75 5.86 1.90
C ILE A 46 14.15 6.57 3.12
N TYR A 47 14.52 6.11 4.30
CA TYR A 47 14.14 6.73 5.55
C TYR A 47 15.21 7.72 5.97
N HIS A 48 14.83 8.96 6.22
CA HIS A 48 15.77 10.04 6.54
C HIS A 48 15.35 10.87 7.75
N LEU A 49 16.34 11.44 8.41
CA LEU A 49 16.20 12.39 9.51
C LEU A 49 16.30 13.82 8.99
N GLY A 50 15.35 14.67 9.38
CA GLY A 50 15.34 16.09 9.04
C GLY A 50 15.33 16.34 7.53
N ASN A 51 16.04 17.38 7.10
CA ASN A 51 15.99 17.83 5.72
C ASN A 51 16.69 16.85 4.77
N LEU A 52 15.96 16.47 3.72
CA LEU A 52 16.50 15.74 2.59
C LEU A 52 17.37 16.68 1.74
N LEU A 53 18.42 16.15 1.11
CA LEU A 53 19.20 16.90 0.12
C LEU A 53 18.27 17.51 -0.94
N PRO A 54 18.53 18.75 -1.41
CA PRO A 54 17.79 19.35 -2.52
C PRO A 54 17.79 18.47 -3.77
N ARG A 55 16.76 18.63 -4.60
CA ARG A 55 16.55 17.81 -5.81
C ARG A 55 17.78 17.77 -6.72
N ASN A 56 18.38 18.94 -6.99
CA ASN A 56 19.52 19.03 -7.90
C ASN A 56 20.72 18.26 -7.36
N ASP A 57 21.02 18.42 -6.07
CA ASP A 57 22.09 17.70 -5.39
C ASP A 57 21.87 16.18 -5.38
N ARG A 58 20.62 15.72 -5.20
CA ARG A 58 20.29 14.29 -5.29
C ARG A 58 20.52 13.76 -6.70
N SER A 59 20.06 14.48 -7.72
CA SER A 59 20.25 14.11 -9.13
C SER A 59 21.72 14.04 -9.49
N GLU A 60 22.52 15.03 -9.08
CA GLU A 60 23.97 15.05 -9.33
C GLU A 60 24.72 13.91 -8.64
N LYS A 61 24.29 13.51 -7.44
CA LYS A 61 24.90 12.38 -6.71
C LYS A 61 24.43 11.02 -7.23
N LEU A 62 23.19 10.91 -7.71
CA LEU A 62 22.58 9.65 -8.18
C LEU A 62 22.69 9.47 -9.70
N LYS A 63 23.84 9.82 -10.29
CA LYS A 63 24.19 9.62 -11.72
C LYS A 63 24.33 8.13 -12.11
N LEU A 64 23.35 7.32 -11.74
CA LEU A 64 23.27 5.88 -11.95
C LEU A 64 22.42 5.51 -13.17
N GLY A 65 21.73 6.48 -13.78
CA GLY A 65 20.98 6.32 -15.03
C GLY A 65 20.27 7.60 -15.45
N ILE A 66 19.27 7.46 -16.34
CA ILE A 66 18.50 8.59 -16.85
C ILE A 66 17.45 8.97 -15.81
N MET A 67 17.50 10.21 -15.30
CA MET A 67 16.44 10.72 -14.43
C MET A 67 15.19 11.01 -15.28
N LEU A 68 14.10 10.32 -14.99
CA LEU A 68 12.85 10.46 -15.75
C LEU A 68 11.97 11.56 -15.16
N GLU A 69 11.83 11.60 -13.83
CA GLU A 69 10.91 12.52 -13.16
C GLU A 69 11.22 12.63 -11.66
N THR A 70 10.99 13.80 -11.08
CA THR A 70 10.88 13.99 -9.62
C THR A 70 9.49 14.57 -9.34
N SER A 71 8.74 14.01 -8.40
CA SER A 71 7.46 14.59 -8.02
C SER A 71 7.66 15.91 -7.26
N LEU A 72 6.88 16.94 -7.60
CA LEU A 72 6.88 18.23 -6.92
C LEU A 72 6.18 18.20 -5.55
N VAL A 73 5.33 17.19 -5.34
CA VAL A 73 4.43 17.09 -4.18
C VAL A 73 4.90 16.01 -3.21
N PHE A 74 5.41 14.90 -3.75
CA PHE A 74 5.96 13.81 -2.96
C PHE A 74 7.45 13.74 -3.19
N PRO A 75 8.28 13.59 -2.15
CA PRO A 75 9.72 13.43 -2.35
C PRO A 75 9.95 12.01 -2.91
N GLU A 76 9.87 11.90 -4.24
CA GLU A 76 10.06 10.68 -5.02
C GLU A 76 10.86 11.03 -6.29
N ASP A 77 11.94 10.29 -6.52
CA ASP A 77 12.78 10.38 -7.73
C ASP A 77 12.61 9.09 -8.56
N LYS A 78 12.50 9.23 -9.88
CA LYS A 78 12.35 8.12 -10.84
C LYS A 78 13.52 8.10 -11.81
N PHE A 79 14.06 6.92 -12.04
CA PHE A 79 15.19 6.69 -12.92
C PHE A 79 14.89 5.54 -13.90
N LEU A 80 15.55 5.56 -15.04
CA LEU A 80 15.71 4.40 -15.91
C LEU A 80 17.18 3.97 -15.87
N VAL A 81 17.43 2.76 -15.36
CA VAL A 81 18.78 2.20 -15.23
C VAL A 81 18.83 0.88 -15.95
N GLU A 82 19.58 0.81 -17.05
CA GLU A 82 19.70 -0.39 -17.88
C GLU A 82 18.31 -0.99 -18.22
N ASP A 83 17.40 -0.14 -18.70
CA ASP A 83 16.00 -0.46 -19.07
C ASP A 83 15.09 -0.90 -17.91
N LEU A 84 15.56 -0.80 -16.66
CA LEU A 84 14.74 -1.08 -15.48
C LEU A 84 14.31 0.24 -14.81
N PRO A 85 13.00 0.47 -14.62
CA PRO A 85 12.52 1.63 -13.90
C PRO A 85 12.82 1.49 -12.41
N VAL A 86 13.47 2.50 -11.84
CA VAL A 86 13.79 2.61 -10.43
C VAL A 86 13.03 3.77 -9.84
N ARG A 87 12.42 3.56 -8.68
CA ARG A 87 11.68 4.57 -7.94
C ARG A 87 12.24 4.68 -6.53
N VAL A 88 12.71 5.86 -6.18
CA VAL A 88 13.29 6.17 -4.87
C VAL A 88 12.33 7.08 -4.14
N ARG A 89 11.72 6.60 -3.05
CA ARG A 89 10.77 7.33 -2.22
C ARG A 89 11.44 7.73 -0.93
N TYR A 90 11.42 9.01 -0.61
CA TYR A 90 11.98 9.53 0.63
C TYR A 90 10.89 9.69 1.68
N LYS A 91 11.21 9.27 2.89
CA LYS A 91 10.27 9.18 4.01
C LYS A 91 10.94 9.71 5.27
N GLU A 92 10.40 10.77 5.82
CA GLU A 92 10.92 11.30 7.08
C GLU A 92 10.61 10.36 8.25
N THR A 93 11.62 10.02 9.04
CA THR A 93 11.49 9.11 10.20
C THR A 93 10.53 9.66 11.26
N ALA A 94 10.59 10.97 11.53
CA ALA A 94 9.73 11.65 12.49
C ALA A 94 8.23 11.45 12.21
N ARG A 95 7.84 11.29 10.94
CA ARG A 95 6.45 10.99 10.56
C ARG A 95 6.00 9.63 11.08
N PHE A 96 6.86 8.62 11.03
CA PHE A 96 6.54 7.27 11.52
C PHE A 96 6.47 7.26 13.05
N ASP A 97 7.39 7.95 13.72
CA ASP A 97 7.36 8.11 15.16
C ASP A 97 6.08 8.79 15.64
N LEU A 98 5.66 9.87 14.96
CA LEU A 98 4.41 10.57 15.25
C LEU A 98 3.18 9.69 15.01
N ILE A 99 3.12 8.96 13.89
CA ILE A 99 1.99 8.08 13.59
C ILE A 99 1.90 6.97 14.64
N LEU A 100 3.01 6.34 15.01
CA LEU A 100 2.99 5.27 16.01
C LEU A 100 2.63 5.80 17.40
N LYS A 101 3.13 6.98 17.77
CA LYS A 101 2.73 7.66 19.01
C LYS A 101 1.22 7.93 19.02
N ARG A 102 0.67 8.45 17.92
CA ARG A 102 -0.78 8.69 17.79
C ARG A 102 -1.59 7.40 17.87
N ILE A 103 -1.09 6.33 17.26
CA ILE A 103 -1.69 5.00 17.42
C ILE A 103 -1.74 4.72 18.92
N GLU A 104 -0.60 4.69 19.63
CA GLU A 104 -0.49 4.43 21.08
C GLU A 104 -1.45 5.28 21.93
N GLU A 105 -1.63 6.56 21.57
CA GLU A 105 -2.54 7.51 22.20
C GLU A 105 -4.02 7.35 21.79
N ARG A 106 -4.35 6.33 21.01
CA ARG A 106 -5.68 6.01 20.45
C ARG A 106 -6.27 7.11 19.57
N LEU A 107 -5.41 7.85 18.88
CA LEU A 107 -5.79 8.89 17.93
C LEU A 107 -5.89 8.30 16.52
N TRP A 108 -6.88 8.77 15.76
CA TRP A 108 -7.06 8.37 14.37
C TRP A 108 -5.93 8.91 13.48
N VAL A 109 -5.30 8.03 12.69
CA VAL A 109 -4.07 8.34 11.93
C VAL A 109 -4.20 8.22 10.41
N PHE A 110 -5.25 7.59 9.89
CA PHE A 110 -5.39 7.34 8.46
C PHE A 110 -6.48 8.20 7.84
N ARG A 111 -6.29 8.71 6.62
CA ARG A 111 -7.39 9.27 5.83
C ARG A 111 -7.73 8.33 4.67
N ASP A 112 -6.78 8.09 3.76
CA ASP A 112 -7.08 7.34 2.52
C ASP A 112 -6.04 6.27 2.11
N SER A 113 -4.85 6.24 2.72
CA SER A 113 -3.71 5.43 2.25
C SER A 113 -3.58 4.04 2.88
N GLY A 114 -4.53 3.67 3.77
CA GLY A 114 -4.53 2.39 4.47
C GLY A 114 -3.22 2.12 5.22
N THR A 115 -2.89 0.86 5.38
CA THR A 115 -1.73 0.42 6.19
C THR A 115 -0.47 0.04 5.38
N ASN A 116 -0.46 0.30 4.06
CA ASN A 116 0.64 -0.06 3.15
C ASN A 116 2.00 0.52 3.53
N MET A 117 2.05 1.67 4.19
CA MET A 117 3.32 2.21 4.69
C MET A 117 4.00 1.28 5.71
N PHE A 118 3.22 0.59 6.55
CA PHE A 118 3.72 -0.37 7.52
C PHE A 118 4.04 -1.70 6.88
N TYR A 119 3.19 -2.15 5.95
CA TYR A 119 3.47 -3.35 5.14
C TYR A 119 4.85 -3.29 4.50
N ARG A 120 5.15 -2.19 3.79
CA ARG A 120 6.45 -2.03 3.12
C ARG A 120 7.62 -2.00 4.08
N LEU A 121 7.43 -1.42 5.27
CA LEU A 121 8.46 -1.31 6.30
C LEU A 121 8.77 -2.67 6.95
N THR A 122 7.77 -3.53 7.13
CA THR A 122 7.93 -4.84 7.78
C THR A 122 8.22 -5.99 6.82
N ARG A 123 7.83 -5.87 5.54
CA ARG A 123 8.01 -6.93 4.53
C ARG A 123 9.15 -6.69 3.54
N GLY A 124 9.62 -5.45 3.40
CA GLY A 124 10.68 -5.13 2.45
C GLY A 124 12.06 -5.65 2.87
N GLN A 125 12.93 -5.90 1.89
CA GLN A 125 14.31 -6.29 2.14
C GLN A 125 15.14 -5.09 2.61
N VAL A 126 15.74 -5.19 3.78
CA VAL A 126 16.62 -4.15 4.32
C VAL A 126 17.95 -4.18 3.56
N LEU A 127 18.29 -3.06 2.90
CA LEU A 127 19.58 -2.89 2.21
C LEU A 127 20.58 -2.11 3.06
N PHE A 128 20.10 -1.21 3.92
CA PHE A 128 20.93 -0.40 4.83
C PHE A 128 20.14 0.00 6.07
N SER A 129 20.82 0.06 7.22
CA SER A 129 20.31 0.62 8.48
C SER A 129 21.47 1.21 9.25
N LYS A 130 21.47 2.53 9.44
CA LYS A 130 22.55 3.27 10.10
C LYS A 130 22.58 3.03 11.60
N ASN A 131 21.41 3.04 12.23
CA ASN A 131 21.24 2.82 13.67
C ASN A 131 20.10 1.82 13.93
N ASN A 132 19.62 1.80 15.18
CA ASN A 132 18.54 0.89 15.61
C ASN A 132 17.13 1.40 15.32
N TRP A 133 16.94 2.57 14.71
CA TRP A 133 15.62 3.16 14.45
C TRP A 133 14.71 2.17 13.70
N LEU A 134 15.20 1.59 12.59
CA LEU A 134 14.40 0.65 11.79
C LEU A 134 13.97 -0.57 12.61
N LYS A 135 14.90 -1.17 13.36
CA LYS A 135 14.62 -2.33 14.22
C LYS A 135 13.60 -2.00 15.30
N THR A 136 13.71 -0.82 15.92
CA THR A 136 12.76 -0.33 16.94
C THR A 136 11.36 -0.17 16.34
N ILE A 137 11.24 0.45 15.17
CA ILE A 137 9.96 0.64 14.49
C ILE A 137 9.35 -0.71 14.07
N GLN A 138 10.15 -1.60 13.47
CA GLN A 138 9.69 -2.94 13.09
C GLN A 138 9.17 -3.71 14.30
N LYS A 139 9.89 -3.68 15.44
CA LYS A 139 9.45 -4.31 16.69
C LYS A 139 8.14 -3.73 17.22
N ARG A 140 7.92 -2.43 17.14
CA ARG A 140 6.63 -1.79 17.50
C ARG A 140 5.49 -2.26 16.59
N LEU A 141 5.79 -2.57 15.34
CA LEU A 141 4.82 -3.03 14.33
C LEU A 141 4.59 -4.55 14.32
N GLU A 142 5.39 -5.35 15.01
CA GLU A 142 5.19 -6.81 15.13
C GLU A 142 3.89 -7.16 15.85
N LYS A 143 3.53 -6.36 16.86
CA LYS A 143 2.30 -6.50 17.63
C LYS A 143 1.64 -5.14 17.84
N PRO A 144 1.00 -4.57 16.80
CA PRO A 144 0.24 -3.34 16.96
C PRO A 144 -0.86 -3.56 18.00
N PRO A 145 -1.19 -2.55 18.81
CA PRO A 145 -2.22 -2.69 19.83
C PRO A 145 -3.56 -3.14 19.25
N GLU A 146 -4.33 -3.94 19.96
CA GLU A 146 -5.59 -4.50 19.44
C GLU A 146 -6.59 -3.43 18.96
N TYR A 147 -6.68 -2.31 19.68
CA TYR A 147 -7.56 -1.21 19.28
C TYR A 147 -7.20 -0.62 17.92
N PHE A 148 -5.93 -0.69 17.48
CA PHE A 148 -5.54 -0.18 16.16
C PHE A 148 -6.30 -0.91 15.05
N TRP A 149 -6.35 -2.24 15.13
CA TRP A 149 -7.08 -3.07 14.19
C TRP A 149 -8.59 -2.86 14.32
N LYS A 150 -9.10 -2.77 15.55
CA LYS A 150 -10.51 -2.47 15.81
C LYS A 150 -10.93 -1.15 15.16
N THR A 151 -10.14 -0.10 15.34
CA THR A 151 -10.41 1.22 14.77
C THR A 151 -10.41 1.21 13.24
N ILE A 152 -9.52 0.45 12.59
CA ILE A 152 -9.57 0.25 11.13
C ILE A 152 -10.82 -0.53 10.73
N MET A 153 -11.15 -1.61 11.43
CA MET A 153 -12.36 -2.40 11.18
C MET A 153 -13.62 -1.54 11.31
N ASP A 154 -13.76 -0.76 12.37
CA ASP A 154 -14.93 0.09 12.60
C ASP A 154 -15.08 1.16 11.51
N SER A 155 -13.97 1.83 11.14
CA SER A 155 -13.96 2.82 10.06
C SER A 155 -14.30 2.21 8.70
N THR A 156 -13.79 1.01 8.41
CA THR A 156 -14.05 0.32 7.15
C THR A 156 -15.46 -0.27 7.10
N ARG A 157 -16.03 -0.77 8.20
CA ARG A 157 -17.46 -1.15 8.27
C ARG A 157 -18.36 0.02 7.91
N PHE A 158 -18.14 1.18 8.53
CA PHE A 158 -18.89 2.39 8.20
C PHE A 158 -18.76 2.75 6.72
N SER A 159 -17.56 2.67 6.16
CA SER A 159 -17.31 2.95 4.75
C SER A 159 -18.01 1.93 3.83
N ILE A 160 -18.04 0.64 4.20
CA ILE A 160 -18.73 -0.42 3.46
C ILE A 160 -20.22 -0.13 3.37
N GLU A 161 -20.86 0.19 4.51
CA GLU A 161 -22.29 0.54 4.56
C GLU A 161 -22.59 1.80 3.74
N PHE A 162 -21.74 2.83 3.89
CA PHE A 162 -21.86 4.08 3.14
C PHE A 162 -21.80 3.84 1.62
N TYR A 163 -20.76 3.16 1.13
CA TYR A 163 -20.60 2.93 -0.30
C TYR A 163 -21.58 1.91 -0.87
N LEU A 164 -22.12 1.01 -0.04
CA LEU A 164 -23.22 0.14 -0.46
C LEU A 164 -24.50 0.95 -0.73
N ASN A 165 -24.82 1.92 0.13
CA ASN A 165 -25.95 2.83 -0.08
C ASN A 165 -25.75 3.69 -1.34
N ASP A 166 -24.53 4.21 -1.56
CA ASP A 166 -24.22 4.96 -2.79
C ASP A 166 -24.33 4.09 -4.05
N LEU A 167 -23.89 2.83 -3.98
CA LEU A 167 -24.02 1.87 -5.07
C LEU A 167 -25.50 1.58 -5.37
N ASP A 168 -26.33 1.42 -4.34
CA ASP A 168 -27.78 1.26 -4.47
C ASP A 168 -28.42 2.48 -5.17
N ALA A 169 -28.06 3.69 -4.75
CA ALA A 169 -28.54 4.93 -5.32
C ALA A 169 -28.11 5.10 -6.79
N ALA A 170 -26.85 4.77 -7.10
CA ALA A 170 -26.31 4.82 -8.46
C ALA A 170 -27.06 3.85 -9.39
N VAL A 171 -27.31 2.62 -8.93
CA VAL A 171 -28.09 1.62 -9.69
C VAL A 171 -29.52 2.08 -9.91
N TYR A 172 -30.16 2.67 -8.89
CA TYR A 172 -31.53 3.19 -9.01
C TYR A 172 -31.63 4.33 -10.03
N ARG A 173 -30.66 5.26 -10.02
CA ARG A 173 -30.61 6.40 -10.95
C ARG A 173 -30.02 6.07 -12.32
N ASN A 174 -29.54 4.85 -12.53
CA ASN A 174 -28.77 4.45 -13.71
C ASN A 174 -27.53 5.34 -13.95
N ASP A 175 -26.91 5.83 -12.87
CA ASP A 175 -25.70 6.66 -12.91
C ASP A 175 -24.46 5.75 -12.98
N ARG A 176 -23.93 5.58 -14.19
CA ARG A 176 -22.80 4.67 -14.45
C ARG A 176 -21.50 5.16 -13.85
N LEU A 177 -21.24 6.47 -13.88
CA LEU A 177 -19.98 7.01 -13.38
C LEU A 177 -19.96 6.91 -11.85
N PHE A 178 -21.03 7.34 -11.19
CA PHE A 178 -21.14 7.25 -9.75
C PHE A 178 -21.10 5.79 -9.28
N TYR A 179 -21.75 4.87 -10.00
CA TYR A 179 -21.66 3.43 -9.72
C TYR A 179 -20.22 2.92 -9.70
N LEU A 180 -19.40 3.29 -10.70
CA LEU A 180 -18.00 2.85 -10.76
C LEU A 180 -17.17 3.41 -9.59
N CYS A 181 -17.36 4.68 -9.26
CA CYS A 181 -16.69 5.31 -8.12
C CYS A 181 -17.07 4.62 -6.80
N SER A 182 -18.36 4.38 -6.56
CA SER A 182 -18.86 3.74 -5.34
C SER A 182 -18.45 2.28 -5.26
N ALA A 183 -18.48 1.55 -6.38
CA ALA A 183 -18.01 0.17 -6.45
C ALA A 183 -16.51 0.03 -6.13
N ALA A 184 -15.67 0.94 -6.65
CA ALA A 184 -14.24 0.94 -6.37
C ALA A 184 -13.95 1.20 -4.88
N SER A 185 -14.64 2.18 -4.29
CA SER A 185 -14.50 2.50 -2.87
C SER A 185 -15.03 1.39 -1.97
N PHE A 186 -16.19 0.80 -2.30
CA PHE A 186 -16.76 -0.36 -1.61
C PHE A 186 -15.76 -1.51 -1.56
N ILE A 187 -15.20 -1.91 -2.71
CA ILE A 187 -14.23 -3.00 -2.77
C ILE A 187 -12.97 -2.68 -1.98
N LYS A 188 -12.46 -1.45 -2.08
CA LYS A 188 -11.29 -1.04 -1.31
C LYS A 188 -11.55 -1.18 0.20
N SER A 189 -12.69 -0.68 0.70
CA SER A 189 -13.05 -0.78 2.12
C SER A 189 -13.23 -2.23 2.57
N MET A 190 -13.81 -3.10 1.74
CA MET A 190 -13.94 -4.54 2.02
C MET A 190 -12.57 -5.21 2.19
N CYS A 191 -11.64 -4.94 1.27
CA CYS A 191 -10.28 -5.47 1.37
C CYS A 191 -9.58 -4.96 2.63
N SER A 192 -9.63 -3.65 2.90
CA SER A 192 -9.02 -3.05 4.10
C SER A 192 -9.60 -3.66 5.39
N PHE A 193 -10.91 -3.90 5.45
CA PHE A 193 -11.54 -4.60 6.58
C PHE A 193 -10.94 -5.99 6.77
N LEU A 194 -10.85 -6.80 5.70
CA LEU A 194 -10.36 -8.18 5.81
C LEU A 194 -8.89 -8.24 6.22
N PHE A 195 -8.05 -7.34 5.74
CA PHE A 195 -6.67 -7.23 6.20
C PHE A 195 -6.62 -6.90 7.70
N ALA A 196 -7.41 -5.93 8.16
CA ALA A 196 -7.48 -5.57 9.57
C ALA A 196 -8.05 -6.70 10.44
N TYR A 197 -9.10 -7.38 9.99
CA TYR A 197 -9.68 -8.54 10.65
C TYR A 197 -8.64 -9.64 10.84
N ASN A 198 -7.78 -9.85 9.84
CA ASN A 198 -6.66 -10.79 9.89
C ASN A 198 -5.41 -10.26 10.60
N THR A 199 -5.44 -9.03 11.16
CA THR A 199 -4.29 -8.36 11.79
C THR A 199 -3.06 -8.29 10.88
N GLN A 200 -3.30 -8.06 9.58
CA GLN A 200 -2.26 -7.91 8.58
C GLN A 200 -2.31 -6.51 7.97
N PHE A 201 -1.13 -5.93 7.73
CA PHE A 201 -1.06 -4.68 6.98
C PHE A 201 -1.40 -4.93 5.51
N GLU A 202 -2.07 -3.97 4.89
CA GLU A 202 -2.47 -4.01 3.48
C GLU A 202 -1.24 -3.85 2.58
N PRO A 203 -1.08 -4.66 1.53
CA PRO A 203 0.00 -4.48 0.57
C PRO A 203 -0.30 -3.32 -0.39
N SER A 204 0.54 -3.13 -1.41
CA SER A 204 0.23 -2.19 -2.49
C SER A 204 -1.05 -2.60 -3.23
N SER A 205 -1.75 -1.62 -3.82
CA SER A 205 -3.00 -1.86 -4.57
C SER A 205 -2.88 -2.94 -5.66
N ARG A 206 -1.68 -3.09 -6.24
CA ARG A 206 -1.38 -4.11 -7.26
C ARG A 206 -1.41 -5.54 -6.72
N MET A 207 -1.18 -5.70 -5.42
CA MET A 207 -1.09 -7.02 -4.77
C MET A 207 -2.35 -7.35 -3.98
N ILE A 208 -3.26 -6.39 -3.77
CA ILE A 208 -4.46 -6.59 -2.95
C ILE A 208 -5.28 -7.78 -3.47
N TYR A 209 -5.50 -7.86 -4.79
CA TYR A 209 -6.33 -8.92 -5.38
C TYR A 209 -5.82 -10.32 -5.04
N GLU A 210 -4.53 -10.59 -5.21
CA GLU A 210 -3.96 -11.90 -4.87
C GLU A 210 -3.88 -12.12 -3.36
N ARG A 211 -3.43 -11.11 -2.61
CA ARG A 211 -3.18 -11.25 -1.16
C ARG A 211 -4.47 -11.41 -0.35
N VAL A 212 -5.55 -10.73 -0.72
CA VAL A 212 -6.83 -10.81 0.01
C VAL A 212 -7.42 -12.22 -0.05
N LYS A 213 -7.26 -12.93 -1.17
CA LYS A 213 -7.73 -14.32 -1.35
C LYS A 213 -6.96 -15.32 -0.49
N THR A 214 -5.75 -14.97 -0.07
CA THR A 214 -4.88 -15.84 0.75
C THR A 214 -4.98 -15.57 2.25
N LEU A 215 -5.88 -14.68 2.68
CA LEU A 215 -6.02 -14.35 4.10
C LEU A 215 -6.53 -15.58 4.89
N PRO A 216 -5.99 -15.84 6.10
CA PRO A 216 -6.37 -17.02 6.88
C PRO A 216 -7.85 -17.08 7.27
N ARG A 217 -8.48 -15.92 7.50
CA ARG A 217 -9.88 -15.81 7.89
C ARG A 217 -10.64 -15.00 6.85
N LEU A 218 -11.54 -15.67 6.13
CA LEU A 218 -12.43 -15.09 5.14
C LEU A 218 -13.87 -15.55 5.42
N PRO A 219 -14.88 -14.72 5.12
CA PRO A 219 -16.26 -15.20 5.14
C PRO A 219 -16.49 -16.29 4.08
N ASP A 220 -17.47 -17.16 4.34
CA ASP A 220 -17.87 -18.20 3.40
C ASP A 220 -18.21 -17.62 2.02
N GLU A 221 -17.76 -18.30 0.97
CA GLU A 221 -17.95 -17.93 -0.44
C GLU A 221 -17.39 -16.55 -0.83
N PHE A 222 -16.61 -15.88 0.02
CA PHE A 222 -16.11 -14.53 -0.24
C PHE A 222 -15.36 -14.45 -1.59
N ILE A 223 -14.47 -15.40 -1.87
CA ILE A 223 -13.64 -15.40 -3.08
C ILE A 223 -14.52 -15.43 -4.33
N GLY A 224 -15.48 -16.35 -4.41
CA GLY A 224 -16.36 -16.47 -5.58
C GLY A 224 -17.23 -15.23 -5.79
N ARG A 225 -17.75 -14.64 -4.71
CA ARG A 225 -18.53 -13.38 -4.78
C ARG A 225 -17.65 -12.20 -5.19
N PHE A 226 -16.44 -12.11 -4.66
CA PHE A 226 -15.48 -11.07 -4.98
C PHE A 226 -15.08 -11.10 -6.47
N GLU A 227 -14.72 -12.27 -6.99
CA GLU A 227 -14.37 -12.44 -8.41
C GLU A 227 -15.56 -12.13 -9.33
N SER A 228 -16.76 -12.58 -8.95
CA SER A 228 -17.99 -12.28 -9.70
C SER A 228 -18.28 -10.77 -9.73
N PHE A 229 -18.07 -10.07 -8.61
CA PHE A 229 -18.27 -8.62 -8.56
C PHE A 229 -17.29 -7.86 -9.46
N LEU A 230 -16.02 -8.29 -9.52
CA LEU A 230 -14.98 -7.65 -10.32
C LEU A 230 -15.10 -7.91 -11.83
N ARG A 231 -15.65 -9.06 -12.23
CA ARG A 231 -15.74 -9.47 -13.65
C ARG A 231 -16.55 -8.47 -14.48
N HIS A 232 -16.05 -8.07 -15.64
CA HIS A 232 -16.87 -7.36 -16.63
C HIS A 232 -17.63 -8.39 -17.46
N ASP A 233 -18.94 -8.52 -17.22
CA ASP A 233 -19.78 -9.53 -17.83
C ASP A 233 -21.15 -8.95 -18.14
N ILE A 234 -21.65 -9.17 -19.35
CA ILE A 234 -22.99 -8.75 -19.79
C ILE A 234 -24.07 -9.42 -18.94
N GLU A 235 -23.81 -10.65 -18.46
CA GLU A 235 -24.71 -11.37 -17.57
C GLU A 235 -24.67 -10.86 -16.12
N LEU A 236 -23.73 -9.96 -15.79
CA LEU A 236 -23.62 -9.30 -14.47
C LEU A 236 -23.79 -7.79 -14.59
N PRO A 237 -24.98 -7.30 -14.97
CA PRO A 237 -25.27 -5.88 -14.99
C PRO A 237 -25.19 -5.28 -13.58
N PRO A 238 -25.07 -3.95 -13.44
CA PRO A 238 -24.97 -3.26 -12.14
C PRO A 238 -26.01 -3.71 -11.11
N LYS A 239 -27.24 -3.99 -11.53
CA LYS A 239 -28.31 -4.53 -10.66
C LYS A 239 -27.96 -5.88 -10.02
N ARG A 240 -27.35 -6.82 -10.75
CA ARG A 240 -26.94 -8.12 -10.20
C ARG A 240 -25.70 -7.98 -9.33
N LYS A 241 -24.73 -7.16 -9.74
CA LYS A 241 -23.53 -6.86 -8.94
C LYS A 241 -23.86 -6.21 -7.60
N ARG A 242 -24.92 -5.39 -7.55
CA ARG A 242 -25.46 -4.83 -6.30
C ARG A 242 -25.89 -5.92 -5.32
N GLU A 243 -26.60 -6.95 -5.79
CA GLU A 243 -26.99 -8.07 -4.91
C GLU A 243 -25.76 -8.84 -4.39
N ILE A 244 -24.76 -9.04 -5.24
CA ILE A 244 -23.47 -9.63 -4.83
C ILE A 244 -22.81 -8.75 -3.74
N ALA A 245 -22.75 -7.43 -3.93
CA ALA A 245 -22.20 -6.50 -2.94
C ALA A 245 -22.94 -6.58 -1.60
N ARG A 246 -24.28 -6.67 -1.61
CA ARG A 246 -25.08 -6.84 -0.38
C ARG A 246 -24.76 -8.13 0.35
N LEU A 247 -24.63 -9.24 -0.38
CA LEU A 247 -24.25 -10.53 0.22
C LEU A 247 -22.84 -10.47 0.83
N MET A 248 -21.89 -9.85 0.13
CA MET A 248 -20.54 -9.67 0.65
C MET A 248 -20.53 -8.78 1.90
N ALA A 249 -21.22 -7.64 1.87
CA ALA A 249 -21.34 -6.73 3.00
C ALA A 249 -21.96 -7.43 4.21
N LYS A 250 -23.07 -8.15 4.02
CA LYS A 250 -23.72 -8.93 5.08
C LYS A 250 -22.76 -9.91 5.75
N SER A 251 -21.97 -10.64 4.95
CA SER A 251 -20.99 -11.60 5.45
C SER A 251 -19.82 -10.95 6.20
N ILE A 252 -19.42 -9.73 5.82
CA ILE A 252 -18.37 -8.99 6.53
C ILE A 252 -18.88 -8.34 7.81
N LEU A 253 -20.08 -7.75 7.79
CA LEU A 253 -20.65 -7.06 8.96
C LEU A 253 -20.98 -8.02 10.11
N SER A 254 -21.11 -9.32 9.83
CA SER A 254 -21.30 -10.37 10.84
C SER A 254 -20.00 -10.83 11.54
N LEU A 255 -18.82 -10.42 11.05
CA LEU A 255 -17.52 -10.72 11.67
C LEU A 255 -17.17 -9.72 12.78
#